data_AF-N0D059-F1
#
_entry.id   AF-N0D059-F1
#
_cell.length_a   1.000
_cell.length_b   1.000
_cell.length_c   1.000
_cell.angle_alpha   90.00
_cell.angle_beta   90.00
_cell.angle_gamma   90.00
#
_symmetry.space_group_name_H-M   'P 1'
#
loop_
_entity.id
_entity.type
_entity.pdbx_description
1 polymer ?
#
loop_
_entity_poly.entity_id
_entity_poly.type
_entity_poly.pdbx_seq_one_letter_code
_entity_poly.pdbx_strand_id
1 'polypeptide(L)'
;MPDEREPDPVDEGELVNLSQLAVELGVTRQWLHKLRTADPAFPASKRQPGSTREVWDVAQVRAYYRGRELRPGERTDLKPPAADA
;
A
#
# COMPACT_ATOMS: atom_id res chain seq x y z
N MET A 1 12.92 -10.78 -35.90
CA MET A 1 12.98 -11.00 -34.44
C MET A 1 11.94 -10.09 -33.82
N PRO A 2 10.98 -10.58 -33.02
CA PRO A 2 10.10 -9.68 -32.29
C PRO A 2 10.93 -9.00 -31.19
N ASP A 3 10.98 -7.68 -31.26
CA ASP A 3 11.56 -6.78 -30.29
C ASP A 3 11.00 -7.14 -28.90
N GLU A 4 11.87 -7.66 -28.04
CA GLU A 4 11.58 -7.86 -26.63
C GLU A 4 11.06 -6.53 -26.10
N ARG A 5 9.80 -6.49 -25.68
CA ARG A 5 9.28 -5.35 -24.91
C ARG A 5 10.12 -5.28 -23.65
N GLU A 6 11.17 -4.46 -23.68
CA GLU A 6 11.81 -3.94 -22.49
C GLU A 6 10.66 -3.41 -21.63
N PRO A 7 10.36 -4.03 -20.47
CA PRO A 7 9.42 -3.41 -19.55
C PRO A 7 10.05 -2.07 -19.20
N ASP A 8 9.31 -0.98 -19.41
CA ASP A 8 9.69 0.38 -18.99
C ASP A 8 10.43 0.32 -17.66
N PRO A 9 11.51 1.11 -17.47
CA PRO A 9 12.16 1.20 -16.18
C PRO A 9 11.08 1.61 -15.18
N VAL A 10 10.58 0.64 -14.43
CA VAL A 10 9.71 0.88 -13.29
C VAL A 10 10.54 1.78 -12.42
N ASP A 11 10.18 3.06 -12.43
CA ASP A 11 10.66 4.12 -11.53
C ASP A 11 11.24 3.44 -10.30
N GLU A 12 12.52 3.67 -10.02
CA GLU A 12 13.21 3.19 -8.81
C GLU A 12 12.61 3.89 -7.58
N GLY A 13 11.29 3.78 -7.42
CA GLY A 13 10.53 4.15 -6.26
C GLY A 13 11.06 3.31 -5.12
N GLU A 14 11.29 4.00 -4.00
CA GLU A 14 11.79 3.39 -2.79
C GLU A 14 10.91 2.17 -2.44
N LEU A 15 11.50 0.97 -2.49
CA LEU A 15 10.82 -0.26 -2.13
C LEU A 15 10.86 -0.41 -0.61
N VAL A 16 9.73 -0.14 0.02
CA VAL A 16 9.61 -0.15 1.47
C VAL A 16 8.73 -1.29 1.94
N ASN A 17 8.90 -1.69 3.20
CA ASN A 17 8.00 -2.67 3.80
C ASN A 17 6.67 -2.04 4.22
N LEU A 18 5.68 -2.88 4.56
CA LEU A 18 4.34 -2.43 4.93
C LEU A 18 4.31 -1.46 6.14
N SER A 19 5.24 -1.58 7.09
CA SER A 19 5.30 -0.65 8.24
C SER A 19 5.73 0.74 7.78
N GLN A 20 6.79 0.82 6.99
CA GLN A 20 7.29 2.08 6.43
C GLN A 20 6.24 2.72 5.51
N LEU A 21 5.58 1.92 4.68
CA LEU A 21 4.49 2.39 3.81
C LEU A 21 3.34 3.01 4.61
N ALA A 22 3.01 2.44 5.77
CA ALA A 22 1.99 2.98 6.65
C ALA A 22 2.39 4.36 7.21
N VAL A 23 3.67 4.52 7.59
CA VAL A 23 4.22 5.81 8.05
C VAL A 23 4.19 6.85 6.93
N GLU A 24 4.61 6.49 5.71
CA GLU A 24 4.61 7.38 4.53
C GLU A 24 3.22 7.87 4.14
N LEU A 25 2.20 7.02 4.34
CA LEU A 25 0.80 7.35 4.06
C LEU A 25 0.09 8.01 5.25
N GLY A 26 0.72 8.07 6.42
CA GLY A 26 0.09 8.60 7.65
C GLY A 26 -1.03 7.72 8.19
N VAL A 27 -1.01 6.41 7.92
CA VAL A 27 -2.03 5.45 8.34
C VAL A 27 -1.45 4.37 9.26
N THR A 28 -2.31 3.60 9.92
CA THR A 28 -1.83 2.45 10.71
C THR A 28 -1.52 1.25 9.83
N ARG A 29 -0.52 0.45 10.21
CA ARG A 29 -0.17 -0.80 9.51
C ARG A 29 -1.35 -1.77 9.41
N GLN A 30 -2.16 -1.90 10.46
CA GLN A 30 -3.35 -2.76 10.43
C GLN A 30 -4.37 -2.28 9.40
N TRP A 31 -4.63 -0.97 9.36
CA TRP A 31 -5.55 -0.39 8.38
C TRP A 31 -5.05 -0.62 6.96
N LEU A 32 -3.74 -0.41 6.72
CA LEU A 32 -3.12 -0.65 5.42
C LEU A 32 -3.17 -2.13 5.00
N HIS A 33 -2.96 -3.05 5.95
CA HIS A 33 -3.12 -4.48 5.69
C HIS A 33 -4.58 -4.82 5.31
N LYS A 34 -5.56 -4.27 6.04
CA LYS A 34 -6.99 -4.45 5.72
C LYS A 34 -7.32 -3.89 4.35
N LEU A 35 -6.83 -2.69 4.02
CA LEU A 35 -7.03 -2.07 2.72
C LEU A 35 -6.51 -2.97 1.60
N ARG A 36 -5.28 -3.48 1.73
CA ARG A 36 -4.69 -4.40 0.75
C ARG A 36 -5.53 -5.66 0.56
N THR A 37 -6.06 -6.22 1.65
CA THR A 37 -6.88 -7.46 1.56
C THR A 37 -8.29 -7.20 1.04
N ALA A 38 -8.83 -6.00 1.28
CA ALA A 38 -10.19 -5.65 0.89
C ALA A 38 -10.27 -5.10 -0.55
N ASP A 39 -9.19 -4.46 -1.02
CA ASP A 39 -9.15 -3.79 -2.31
C ASP A 39 -8.15 -4.49 -3.25
N PRO A 40 -8.63 -5.25 -4.26
CA PRO A 40 -7.76 -5.94 -5.21
C PRO A 40 -7.06 -4.97 -6.17
N ALA A 41 -7.49 -3.70 -6.25
CA ALA A 41 -6.80 -2.67 -7.01
C ALA A 41 -5.57 -2.12 -6.27
N PHE A 42 -5.36 -2.52 -5.01
CA PHE A 42 -4.18 -2.13 -4.25
C PHE A 42 -2.89 -2.64 -4.93
N PRO A 43 -1.82 -1.84 -4.96
CA PRO A 43 -0.58 -2.22 -5.63
C PRO A 43 0.01 -3.55 -5.16
N ALA A 44 0.46 -4.35 -6.13
CA ALA A 44 1.07 -5.64 -5.88
C ALA A 44 2.38 -5.50 -5.07
N SER A 45 2.58 -6.41 -4.12
CA SER A 45 3.87 -6.55 -3.45
C SER A 45 4.92 -7.12 -4.40
N LYS A 46 6.11 -6.54 -4.35
CA LYS A 46 7.33 -7.14 -4.91
C LYS A 46 8.00 -7.97 -3.81
N ARG A 47 8.61 -9.09 -4.18
CA ARG A 47 9.47 -9.86 -3.26
C ARG A 47 10.91 -9.52 -3.56
N GLN A 48 11.69 -9.18 -2.54
CA GLN A 48 13.10 -8.90 -2.72
C GLN A 48 13.87 -10.23 -2.95
N PRO A 49 14.76 -10.32 -3.95
CA PRO A 49 15.56 -11.53 -4.16
C PRO A 49 16.40 -11.82 -2.91
N GLY A 50 16.27 -13.04 -2.37
CA GLY A 50 16.92 -13.45 -1.13
C GLY A 50 16.14 -13.15 0.16
N SER A 51 14.94 -12.56 0.07
CA SER A 51 14.06 -12.37 1.22
C SER A 51 12.64 -12.83 0.92
N THR A 52 11.99 -13.44 1.90
CA THR A 52 10.54 -13.72 1.86
C THR A 52 9.70 -12.49 2.18
N ARG A 53 10.34 -11.35 2.45
CA ARG A 53 9.66 -10.10 2.80
C ARG A 53 9.03 -9.47 1.57
N GLU A 54 7.77 -9.11 1.72
CA GLU A 54 7.03 -8.29 0.77
C GLU A 54 7.44 -6.83 0.93
N VAL A 55 7.78 -6.20 -0.19
CA VAL A 55 8.06 -4.77 -0.29
C VAL A 55 7.14 -4.14 -1.33
N TRP A 56 6.83 -2.87 -1.15
CA TRP A 56 5.95 -2.12 -2.01
C TRP A 56 6.65 -0.86 -2.47
N ASP A 57 6.30 -0.45 -3.67
CA ASP A 57 6.73 0.80 -4.24
C ASP A 57 5.92 1.96 -3.63
N VAL A 58 6.61 2.86 -2.92
CA VAL A 58 5.97 4.01 -2.27
C VAL A 58 5.27 4.90 -3.28
N ALA A 59 5.88 5.15 -4.44
CA ALA A 59 5.32 6.04 -5.46
C ALA A 59 4.03 5.45 -6.04
N GLN A 60 4.02 4.16 -6.35
CA GLN A 60 2.85 3.46 -6.87
C GLN A 60 1.69 3.47 -5.86
N VAL A 61 1.97 3.19 -4.59
CA VAL A 61 0.97 3.17 -3.53
C VAL A 61 0.47 4.56 -3.21
N ARG A 62 1.34 5.58 -3.24
CA ARG A 62 0.92 6.98 -3.07
C ARG A 62 0.03 7.44 -4.23
N ALA A 63 0.36 7.07 -5.47
CA ALA A 63 -0.48 7.38 -6.64
C ALA A 63 -1.85 6.72 -6.52
N TYR A 64 -1.89 5.43 -6.16
CA TYR A 64 -3.12 4.71 -5.86
C TYR A 64 -3.92 5.40 -4.73
N TYR A 65 -3.26 5.74 -3.63
CA TYR A 65 -3.90 6.34 -2.47
C TYR A 65 -4.47 7.73 -2.77
N ARG A 66 -3.78 8.54 -3.58
CA ARG A 66 -4.26 9.85 -4.04
C ARG A 66 -5.41 9.74 -5.04
N GLY A 67 -5.35 8.74 -5.93
CA GLY A 67 -6.38 8.50 -6.94
C GLY A 67 -7.62 7.78 -6.40
N ARG A 68 -7.52 7.15 -5.22
CA ARG A 68 -8.65 6.56 -4.53
C ARG A 68 -9.59 7.67 -4.08
N GLU A 69 -10.82 7.69 -4.61
CA GLU A 69 -11.89 8.48 -4.04
C GLU A 69 -12.08 8.05 -2.58
N LEU A 70 -11.64 8.91 -1.65
CA LEU A 70 -11.92 8.79 -0.23
C LEU A 70 -13.43 8.80 -0.10
N ARG A 71 -14.07 7.62 0.02
CA ARG A 71 -15.52 7.50 0.20
C ARG A 71 -15.94 8.44 1.33
N PRO A 72 -16.59 9.57 1.04
CA PRO A 72 -16.92 10.56 2.05
C PRO A 72 -18.09 9.99 2.83
N GLY A 73 -17.83 9.45 4.02
CA GLY A 73 -18.86 8.82 4.85
C GLY A 73 -18.35 7.91 5.96
N GLU A 74 -17.13 7.37 5.85
CA GLU A 74 -16.55 6.56 6.94
C GLU A 74 -15.85 7.49 7.94
N ARG A 75 -16.59 7.91 8.98
CA ARG A 75 -16.02 8.65 10.12
C ARG A 75 -14.98 7.77 10.80
N THR A 76 -13.70 8.01 10.54
CA THR A 76 -12.57 7.39 11.26
C THR A 76 -12.45 7.83 12.72
N ASP A 77 -13.33 8.71 13.21
CA ASP A 77 -13.20 9.38 14.52
C ASP A 77 -14.08 8.78 15.64
N LEU A 78 -14.97 7.82 15.36
CA LEU A 78 -15.82 7.21 16.40
C LEU A 78 -15.46 5.74 16.62
N LYS A 79 -14.35 5.51 17.34
CA LYS A 79 -14.22 4.31 18.16
C LYS A 79 -14.06 4.77 19.61
N PRO A 80 -15.14 4.85 20.42
CA PRO A 80 -14.95 4.98 21.86
C PRO A 80 -14.09 3.80 22.32
N PRO A 81 -13.11 4.01 23.21
CA PRO A 81 -12.38 2.90 23.81
C PRO A 81 -13.42 1.98 24.48
N ALA A 82 -13.28 0.68 24.25
CA ALA A 82 -14.10 -0.34 24.89
C ALA A 82 -14.13 -0.05 26.39
N ALA A 83 -15.32 0.22 26.92
CA ALA A 83 -15.56 0.20 28.35
C ALA A 83 -15.33 -1.23 28.82
N ASP A 84 -14.23 -1.44 29.53
CA ASP A 84 -14.01 -2.64 30.34
C ASP A 84 -14.96 -2.57 31.55
N ALA A 85 -15.62 -3.69 31.83
CA ALA A 85 -16.70 -3.85 32.81
C ALA A 85 -16.19 -4.26 34.20
#